data_AF-A0A543PCM5-F1
#
_entry.id   AF-A0A543PCM5-F1
#
_cell.length_a   1.000
_cell.length_b   1.000
_cell.length_c   1.000
_cell.angle_alpha   90.00
_cell.angle_beta   90.00
_cell.angle_gamma   90.00
#
_symmetry.space_group_name_H-M   'P 1'
#
loop_
_entity.id
_entity.type
_entity.pdbx_description
1 polymer ?
#
loop_
_entity_poly.entity_id
_entity_poly.type
_entity_poly.pdbx_seq_one_letter_code
_entity_poly.pdbx_strand_id
1 'polypeptide(L)'
;MTEVVYRLYETVDELTTVIENARSVPMSASCMVPRDHLLDLLDDLRESLPEDVQAAGAIVEQRTEILQQAQAEAERLTGRTRGESEQLLSSARRQRDELLGTARRQRDELLAQAQADAEDIVAEAEAEAERLVAEAVAHREAVLADAQGQHAGIIQAAHAEHERLITETEVYRGAVSRADELGAQAHTEAARTRAEVDQYVDSRLADFESTLEHMLLSVEKARTTLREP
;
A
#
# COMPACT_ATOMS: atom_id res chain seq x y z
N MET A 1 61.66 -82.43 9.78
CA MET A 1 60.56 -81.89 10.61
C MET A 1 59.95 -82.97 11.52
N THR A 2 59.52 -84.12 10.99
CA THR A 2 59.03 -85.25 11.82
C THR A 2 60.13 -85.87 12.70
N GLU A 3 61.34 -86.11 12.20
CA GLU A 3 62.43 -86.75 12.96
C GLU A 3 62.90 -85.95 14.19
N VAL A 4 62.98 -84.61 14.07
CA VAL A 4 63.37 -83.72 15.17
C VAL A 4 62.27 -83.64 16.23
N VAL A 5 61.00 -83.59 15.79
CA VAL A 5 59.85 -83.60 16.70
C VAL A 5 59.75 -84.94 17.44
N TYR A 6 59.99 -86.06 16.76
CA TYR A 6 60.06 -87.38 17.40
C TYR A 6 61.20 -87.46 18.43
N ARG A 7 62.40 -86.95 18.10
CA ARG A 7 63.53 -86.91 19.04
C ARG A 7 63.24 -86.03 20.26
N LEU A 8 62.58 -84.88 20.10
CA LEU A 8 62.16 -84.03 21.22
C LEU A 8 61.20 -84.78 22.15
N TYR A 9 60.17 -85.43 21.61
CA TYR A 9 59.24 -86.22 22.43
C TYR A 9 59.93 -87.42 23.09
N GLU A 10 60.87 -88.07 22.39
CA GLU A 10 61.67 -89.17 22.93
C GLU A 10 62.56 -88.71 24.11
N THR A 11 63.25 -87.56 23.97
CA THR A 11 64.05 -86.98 25.05
C THR A 11 63.18 -86.57 26.25
N VAL A 12 61.96 -86.04 26.02
CA VAL A 12 61.00 -85.74 27.10
C VAL A 12 60.50 -87.01 27.80
N ASP A 13 60.19 -88.05 27.04
CA ASP A 13 59.75 -89.35 27.58
C ASP A 13 60.88 -90.05 28.35
N GLU A 14 62.13 -89.91 27.90
CA GLU A 14 63.31 -90.41 28.61
C GLU A 14 63.57 -89.64 29.91
N LEU A 15 63.45 -88.31 29.89
CA LEU A 15 63.49 -87.46 31.09
C LEU A 15 62.42 -87.87 32.10
N THR A 16 61.21 -88.14 31.61
CA THR A 16 60.08 -88.61 32.42
C THR A 16 60.40 -89.98 33.03
N THR A 17 60.92 -90.91 32.24
CA THR A 17 61.30 -92.26 32.67
C THR A 17 62.40 -92.23 33.75
N VAL A 18 63.39 -91.35 33.61
CA VAL A 18 64.47 -91.17 34.59
C VAL A 18 63.92 -90.63 35.91
N ILE A 19 62.96 -89.71 35.87
CA ILE A 19 62.31 -89.15 37.07
C ILE A 19 61.40 -90.19 37.74
N GLU A 20 60.63 -90.96 36.95
CA GLU A 20 59.72 -92.00 37.47
C GLU A 20 60.47 -93.16 38.14
N ASN A 21 61.64 -93.55 37.59
CA ASN A 21 62.47 -94.63 38.13
C ASN A 21 63.52 -94.14 39.15
N ALA A 22 63.50 -92.84 39.49
CA ALA A 22 64.45 -92.26 40.42
C ALA A 22 64.30 -92.85 41.82
N ARG A 23 65.42 -93.08 42.50
CA ARG A 23 65.42 -93.72 43.81
C ARG A 23 64.84 -92.77 44.86
N SER A 24 63.70 -93.11 45.45
CA SER A 24 63.12 -92.33 46.53
C SER A 24 63.98 -92.36 47.79
N VAL A 25 64.12 -91.20 48.44
CA VAL A 25 64.83 -91.08 49.71
C VAL A 25 63.86 -91.48 50.83
N PRO A 26 64.20 -92.45 51.71
CA PRO A 26 63.28 -92.91 52.75
C PRO A 26 62.81 -91.75 53.64
N MET A 27 61.51 -91.71 53.95
CA MET A 27 60.86 -90.66 54.77
C MET A 27 60.87 -89.24 54.15
N SER A 28 61.07 -89.11 52.82
CA SER A 28 60.91 -87.85 52.07
C SER A 28 60.12 -88.07 50.77
N ALA A 29 59.49 -87.00 50.27
CA ALA A 29 58.92 -86.97 48.91
C ALA A 29 59.99 -86.75 47.82
N SER A 30 61.26 -86.61 48.21
CA SER A 30 62.37 -86.40 47.28
C SER A 30 62.85 -87.71 46.66
N CYS A 31 63.19 -87.66 45.37
CA CYS A 31 63.91 -88.72 44.67
C CYS A 31 65.33 -88.27 44.34
N MET A 32 66.26 -89.24 44.30
CA MET A 32 67.65 -89.05 43.90
C MET A 32 67.77 -89.42 42.43
N VAL A 33 68.08 -88.42 41.62
CA VAL A 33 68.29 -88.55 40.17
C VAL A 33 69.79 -88.40 39.89
N PRO A 34 70.38 -89.19 38.96
CA PRO A 34 71.73 -88.96 38.48
C PRO A 34 71.84 -87.59 37.83
N ARG A 35 72.50 -86.64 38.51
CA ARG A 35 72.60 -85.24 38.08
C ARG A 35 73.16 -85.09 36.67
N ASP A 36 74.21 -85.83 36.34
CA ASP A 36 74.91 -85.68 35.06
C ASP A 36 74.00 -86.11 33.90
N HIS A 37 73.31 -87.26 34.04
CA HIS A 37 72.35 -87.74 33.05
C HIS A 37 71.14 -86.81 32.88
N LEU A 38 70.67 -86.18 33.97
CA LEU A 38 69.57 -85.20 33.89
C LEU A 38 70.00 -83.93 33.15
N LEU A 39 71.24 -83.48 33.36
CA LEU A 39 71.79 -82.32 32.65
C LEU A 39 71.99 -82.65 31.16
N ASP A 40 72.49 -83.83 30.83
CA ASP A 40 72.64 -84.29 29.44
C ASP A 40 71.29 -84.31 28.72
N LEU A 41 70.25 -84.88 29.34
CA LEU A 41 68.89 -84.90 28.76
C LEU A 41 68.29 -83.49 28.62
N LEU A 42 68.58 -82.57 29.55
CA LEU A 42 68.13 -81.18 29.45
C LEU A 42 68.88 -80.40 28.35
N ASP A 43 70.15 -80.69 28.14
CA ASP A 43 70.95 -80.12 27.06
C ASP A 43 70.53 -80.70 25.71
N ASP A 44 70.28 -82.01 25.61
CA ASP A 44 69.69 -82.66 24.43
C ASP A 44 68.29 -82.12 24.14
N LEU A 45 67.46 -81.86 25.17
CA LEU A 45 66.15 -81.24 25.02
C LEU A 45 66.28 -79.80 24.49
N ARG A 46 67.26 -79.04 25.00
CA ARG A 46 67.54 -77.67 24.56
C ARG A 46 68.09 -77.63 23.13
N GLU A 47 68.91 -78.59 22.73
CA GLU A 47 69.50 -78.69 21.39
C GLU A 47 68.49 -79.28 20.37
N SER A 48 67.57 -80.13 20.82
CA SER A 48 66.49 -80.68 19.99
C SER A 48 65.27 -79.78 19.87
N LEU A 49 65.19 -78.68 20.65
CA LEU A 49 64.19 -77.64 20.43
C LEU A 49 64.35 -77.11 18.99
N PRO A 50 63.37 -77.34 18.10
CA PRO A 50 63.52 -76.99 16.70
C PRO A 50 63.72 -75.48 16.55
N GLU A 51 64.63 -75.07 15.66
CA GLU A 51 64.78 -73.66 15.26
C GLU A 51 63.43 -73.05 14.85
N ASP A 52 62.53 -73.87 14.29
CA ASP A 52 61.16 -73.51 13.92
C ASP A 52 60.31 -73.00 15.10
N VAL A 53 60.51 -73.51 16.33
CA VAL A 53 59.75 -73.07 17.52
C VAL A 53 60.24 -71.72 18.02
N GLN A 54 61.56 -71.49 17.98
CA GLN A 54 62.15 -70.18 18.30
C GLN A 54 61.77 -69.13 17.25
N ALA A 55 61.81 -69.52 15.97
CA ALA A 55 61.35 -68.68 14.86
C ALA A 55 59.85 -68.34 14.98
N ALA A 56 59.01 -69.31 15.37
CA ALA A 56 57.59 -69.06 15.61
C ALA A 56 57.36 -68.05 16.75
N GLY A 57 58.13 -68.15 17.85
CA GLY A 57 58.10 -67.16 18.94
C GLY A 57 58.45 -65.74 18.48
N ALA A 58 59.53 -65.60 17.73
CA ALA A 58 59.95 -64.31 17.16
C ALA A 58 58.91 -63.72 16.18
N ILE A 59 58.26 -64.57 15.37
CA ILE A 59 57.18 -64.15 14.47
C ILE A 59 55.96 -63.65 15.26
N VAL A 60 55.60 -64.31 16.37
CA VAL A 60 54.49 -63.88 17.23
C VAL A 60 54.81 -62.55 17.91
N GLU A 61 56.04 -62.36 18.38
CA GLU A 61 56.51 -61.09 18.96
C GLU A 61 56.49 -59.97 17.92
N GLN A 62 57.07 -60.19 16.74
CA GLN A 62 57.06 -59.24 15.62
C GLN A 62 55.63 -58.89 15.19
N ARG A 63 54.73 -59.88 15.10
CA ARG A 63 53.31 -59.65 14.80
C ARG A 63 52.65 -58.78 15.88
N THR A 64 52.97 -59.02 17.15
CA THR A 64 52.42 -58.26 18.26
C THR A 64 52.87 -56.81 18.20
N GLU A 65 54.15 -56.57 17.91
CA GLU A 65 54.70 -55.23 17.69
C GLU A 65 54.02 -54.52 16.51
N ILE A 66 53.89 -55.20 15.36
CA ILE A 66 53.20 -54.65 14.18
C ILE A 66 51.75 -54.26 14.50
N LEU A 67 51.02 -55.11 15.22
CA LEU A 67 49.63 -54.82 15.59
C LEU A 67 49.54 -53.63 16.55
N GLN A 68 50.45 -53.51 17.51
CA GLN A 68 50.50 -52.37 18.41
C GLN A 68 50.82 -51.07 17.67
N GLN A 69 51.80 -51.10 16.77
CA GLN A 69 52.16 -49.94 15.93
C GLN A 69 51.00 -49.54 15.02
N ALA A 70 50.36 -50.49 14.35
CA ALA A 70 49.21 -50.24 13.48
C ALA A 70 48.02 -49.67 14.27
N GLN A 71 47.77 -50.18 15.48
CA GLN A 71 46.70 -49.66 16.33
C GLN A 71 47.00 -48.24 16.82
N ALA A 72 48.23 -47.97 17.28
CA ALA A 72 48.65 -46.64 17.68
C ALA A 72 48.56 -45.63 16.52
N GLU A 73 48.93 -46.05 15.30
CA GLU A 73 48.80 -45.21 14.12
C GLU A 73 47.34 -44.96 13.72
N ALA A 74 46.48 -45.98 13.80
CA ALA A 74 45.04 -45.84 13.53
C ALA A 74 44.39 -44.87 14.53
N GLU A 75 44.73 -44.96 15.81
CA GLU A 75 44.26 -44.05 16.86
C GLU A 75 44.74 -42.62 16.62
N ARG A 76 46.02 -42.45 16.26
CA ARG A 76 46.60 -41.14 15.90
C ARG A 76 45.90 -40.52 14.69
N LEU A 77 45.70 -41.29 13.62
CA LEU A 77 45.03 -40.81 12.41
C LEU A 77 43.59 -40.41 12.71
N THR A 78 42.86 -41.26 13.44
CA THR A 78 41.47 -40.98 13.82
C THR A 78 41.37 -39.75 14.72
N GLY A 79 42.27 -39.60 15.68
CA GLY A 79 42.35 -38.41 16.54
C GLY A 79 42.60 -37.14 15.73
N ARG A 80 43.55 -37.18 14.78
CA ARG A 80 43.84 -36.05 13.90
C ARG A 80 42.62 -35.67 13.05
N THR A 81 41.99 -36.64 12.38
CA THR A 81 40.81 -36.40 11.54
C THR A 81 39.62 -35.86 12.35
N ARG A 82 39.41 -36.36 13.57
CA ARG A 82 38.38 -35.83 14.48
C ARG A 82 38.66 -34.38 14.85
N GLY A 83 39.90 -34.06 15.24
CA GLY A 83 40.31 -32.69 15.57
C GLY A 83 40.17 -31.72 14.39
N GLU A 84 40.60 -32.13 13.20
CA GLU A 84 40.42 -31.36 11.96
C GLU A 84 38.93 -31.11 11.66
N SER A 85 38.09 -32.14 11.82
CA SER A 85 36.64 -32.05 11.61
C SER A 85 35.97 -31.10 12.61
N GLU A 86 36.33 -31.18 13.89
CA GLU A 86 35.83 -30.28 14.93
C GLU A 86 36.22 -28.83 14.65
N GLN A 87 37.47 -28.59 14.24
CA GLN A 87 37.93 -27.27 13.84
C GLN A 87 37.15 -26.72 12.64
N LEU A 88 36.95 -27.52 11.59
CA LEU A 88 36.15 -27.15 10.41
C LEU A 88 34.70 -26.83 10.77
N LEU A 89 34.06 -27.66 11.60
CA LEU A 89 32.70 -27.39 12.05
C LEU A 89 32.62 -26.11 12.89
N SER A 90 33.64 -25.83 13.72
CA SER A 90 33.69 -24.61 14.52
C SER A 90 33.84 -23.35 13.67
N SER A 91 34.70 -23.38 12.64
CA SER A 91 34.90 -22.23 11.74
C SER A 91 33.68 -22.02 10.85
N ALA A 92 33.09 -23.09 10.31
CA ALA A 92 31.87 -23.02 9.52
C ALA A 92 30.69 -22.44 10.32
N ARG A 93 30.54 -22.84 11.59
CA ARG A 93 29.52 -22.27 12.49
C ARG A 93 29.73 -20.77 12.73
N ARG A 94 30.97 -20.35 13.03
CA ARG A 94 31.29 -18.92 13.21
C ARG A 94 30.98 -18.10 11.95
N GLN A 95 31.42 -18.59 10.79
CA GLN A 95 31.17 -17.92 9.51
C GLN A 95 29.67 -17.83 9.20
N ARG A 96 28.91 -18.90 9.45
CA ARG A 96 27.44 -18.89 9.31
C ARG A 96 26.81 -17.83 10.21
N ASP A 97 27.21 -17.78 11.48
CA ASP A 97 26.60 -16.86 12.44
C ASP A 97 26.93 -15.39 12.10
N GLU A 98 28.13 -15.13 11.58
CA GLU A 98 28.51 -13.82 11.04
C GLU A 98 27.65 -13.43 9.83
N LEU A 99 27.51 -14.33 8.84
CA LEU A 99 26.69 -14.10 7.64
C LEU A 99 25.21 -13.89 7.98
N LEU A 100 24.67 -14.67 8.91
CA LEU A 100 23.29 -14.47 9.37
C LEU A 100 23.16 -13.15 10.14
N GLY A 101 24.18 -12.75 10.89
CA GLY A 101 24.22 -11.47 11.59
C GLY A 101 24.23 -10.27 10.64
N THR A 102 25.05 -10.30 9.59
CA THR A 102 25.10 -9.24 8.57
C THR A 102 23.79 -9.19 7.77
N ALA A 103 23.29 -10.35 7.30
CA ALA A 103 22.04 -10.42 6.55
C ALA A 103 20.83 -9.92 7.36
N ARG A 104 20.78 -10.22 8.66
CA ARG A 104 19.72 -9.70 9.57
C ARG A 104 19.80 -8.19 9.70
N ARG A 105 20.99 -7.62 9.94
CA ARG A 105 21.16 -6.15 10.02
C ARG A 105 20.76 -5.46 8.73
N GLN A 106 21.19 -5.98 7.59
CA GLN A 106 20.83 -5.45 6.27
C GLN A 106 19.32 -5.51 6.03
N ARG A 107 18.67 -6.63 6.38
CA ARG A 107 17.21 -6.75 6.31
C ARG A 107 16.52 -5.71 7.20
N ASP A 108 16.96 -5.57 8.45
CA ASP A 108 16.33 -4.67 9.41
C ASP A 108 16.48 -3.20 8.97
N GLU A 109 17.63 -2.84 8.42
CA GLU A 109 17.88 -1.53 7.80
C GLU A 109 16.98 -1.28 6.58
N LEU A 110 16.86 -2.26 5.67
CA LEU A 110 15.96 -2.16 4.51
C LEU A 110 14.49 -2.02 4.92
N LEU A 111 14.06 -2.75 5.93
CA LEU A 111 12.70 -2.65 6.46
C LEU A 111 12.45 -1.28 7.10
N ALA A 112 13.39 -0.77 7.89
CA ALA A 112 13.28 0.55 8.49
C ALA A 112 13.23 1.65 7.43
N GLN A 113 14.08 1.58 6.39
CA GLN A 113 14.04 2.52 5.28
C GLN A 113 12.72 2.45 4.51
N ALA A 114 12.27 1.25 4.15
CA ALA A 114 11.01 1.07 3.43
C ALA A 114 9.80 1.55 4.24
N GLN A 115 9.83 1.41 5.57
CA GLN A 115 8.80 1.95 6.46
C GLN A 115 8.82 3.48 6.47
N ALA A 116 9.99 4.10 6.60
CA ALA A 116 10.13 5.56 6.54
C ALA A 116 9.65 6.11 5.18
N ASP A 117 10.08 5.50 4.07
CA ASP A 117 9.66 5.91 2.72
C ASP A 117 8.12 5.80 2.56
N ALA A 118 7.51 4.74 3.11
CA ALA A 118 6.06 4.56 3.07
C ALA A 118 5.32 5.61 3.91
N GLU A 119 5.83 5.95 5.09
CA GLU A 119 5.29 7.01 5.95
C GLU A 119 5.37 8.37 5.25
N ASP A 120 6.49 8.68 4.60
CA ASP A 120 6.68 9.92 3.85
C ASP A 120 5.70 10.03 2.66
N ILE A 121 5.52 8.95 1.89
CA ILE A 121 4.56 8.92 0.77
C ILE A 121 3.12 9.17 1.26
N VAL A 122 2.73 8.55 2.38
CA VAL A 122 1.39 8.73 2.94
C VAL A 122 1.20 10.17 3.41
N ALA A 123 2.19 10.73 4.12
CA ALA A 123 2.13 12.11 4.59
C ALA A 123 2.04 13.12 3.43
N GLU A 124 2.81 12.91 2.36
CA GLU A 124 2.75 13.75 1.16
C GLU A 124 1.39 13.64 0.45
N ALA A 125 0.86 12.42 0.30
CA ALA A 125 -0.43 12.19 -0.32
C ALA A 125 -1.60 12.81 0.49
N GLU A 126 -1.55 12.72 1.83
CA GLU A 126 -2.53 13.35 2.71
C GLU A 126 -2.47 14.88 2.59
N ALA A 127 -1.28 15.48 2.62
CA ALA A 127 -1.11 16.91 2.46
C ALA A 127 -1.59 17.41 1.08
N GLU A 128 -1.32 16.65 0.02
CA GLU A 128 -1.83 16.98 -1.32
C GLU A 128 -3.36 16.86 -1.39
N ALA A 129 -3.94 15.81 -0.81
CA ALA A 129 -5.39 15.63 -0.76
C ALA A 129 -6.07 16.80 -0.01
N GLU A 130 -5.53 17.20 1.14
CA GLU A 130 -6.03 18.36 1.91
C GLU A 130 -5.99 19.65 1.07
N ARG A 131 -4.87 19.88 0.36
CA ARG A 131 -4.72 21.04 -0.53
C ARG A 131 -5.77 21.03 -1.64
N LEU A 132 -5.97 19.90 -2.31
CA LEU A 132 -6.95 19.76 -3.40
C LEU A 132 -8.39 19.96 -2.89
N VAL A 133 -8.72 19.44 -1.70
CA VAL A 133 -10.04 19.65 -1.08
C VAL A 133 -10.23 21.13 -0.75
N ALA A 134 -9.23 21.80 -0.17
CA ALA A 134 -9.31 23.22 0.14
C ALA A 134 -9.52 24.06 -1.12
N GLU A 135 -8.76 23.78 -2.19
CA GLU A 135 -8.92 24.44 -3.49
C GLU A 135 -10.31 24.20 -4.09
N ALA A 136 -10.80 22.96 -4.09
CA ALA A 136 -12.11 22.62 -4.62
C ALA A 136 -13.24 23.31 -3.84
N VAL A 137 -13.13 23.40 -2.51
CA VAL A 137 -14.09 24.12 -1.67
C VAL A 137 -14.08 25.62 -2.00
N ALA A 138 -12.90 26.24 -2.08
CA ALA A 138 -12.77 27.65 -2.44
C ALA A 138 -13.33 27.94 -3.84
N HIS A 139 -13.03 27.08 -4.81
CA HIS A 139 -13.55 27.21 -6.18
C HIS A 139 -15.08 27.09 -6.21
N ARG A 140 -15.65 26.10 -5.52
CA ARG A 140 -17.10 25.92 -5.39
C ARG A 140 -17.76 27.16 -4.78
N GLU A 141 -17.18 27.73 -3.72
CA GLU A 141 -17.70 28.94 -3.08
C GLU A 141 -17.66 30.15 -4.01
N ALA A 142 -16.57 30.33 -4.77
CA ALA A 142 -16.48 31.40 -5.76
C ALA A 142 -17.54 31.28 -6.86
N VAL A 143 -17.77 30.07 -7.39
CA VAL A 143 -18.80 29.81 -8.40
C VAL A 143 -20.21 30.08 -7.85
N LEU A 144 -20.48 29.67 -6.61
CA LEU A 144 -21.77 29.94 -5.97
C LEU A 144 -21.99 31.44 -5.72
N ALA A 145 -20.96 32.16 -5.28
CA ALA A 145 -21.04 33.60 -5.06
C ALA A 145 -21.28 34.36 -6.38
N ASP A 146 -20.59 33.98 -7.45
CA ASP A 146 -20.80 34.55 -8.80
C ASP A 146 -22.22 34.27 -9.30
N ALA A 147 -22.68 33.02 -9.23
CA ALA A 147 -24.03 32.64 -9.64
C ALA A 147 -25.11 33.39 -8.84
N GLN A 148 -24.93 33.56 -7.53
CA GLN A 148 -25.83 34.34 -6.68
C GLN A 148 -25.84 35.83 -7.07
N GLY A 149 -24.68 36.40 -7.37
CA GLY A 149 -24.54 37.77 -7.85
C GLY A 149 -25.26 37.99 -9.18
N GLN A 150 -25.06 37.08 -10.15
CA GLN A 150 -25.74 37.12 -11.44
C GLN A 150 -27.25 36.98 -11.29
N HIS A 151 -27.72 36.04 -10.47
CA HIS A 151 -29.14 35.85 -10.20
C HIS A 151 -29.76 37.12 -9.59
N ALA A 152 -29.13 37.70 -8.57
CA ALA A 152 -29.58 38.95 -7.96
C ALA A 152 -29.65 40.09 -8.98
N GLY A 153 -28.65 40.19 -9.87
CA GLY A 153 -28.63 41.17 -10.96
C GLY A 153 -29.79 40.99 -11.95
N ILE A 154 -30.10 39.75 -12.36
CA ILE A 154 -31.21 39.45 -13.26
C ILE A 154 -32.55 39.84 -12.62
N ILE A 155 -32.75 39.50 -11.34
CA ILE A 155 -33.98 39.85 -10.61
C ILE A 155 -34.14 41.37 -10.49
N GLN A 156 -33.07 42.10 -10.16
CA GLN A 156 -33.11 43.56 -10.11
C GLN A 156 -33.42 44.17 -11.47
N ALA A 157 -32.77 43.70 -12.54
CA ALA A 157 -33.03 44.18 -13.89
C ALA A 157 -34.48 43.89 -14.33
N ALA A 158 -35.01 42.71 -14.00
CA ALA A 158 -36.39 42.34 -14.30
C ALA A 158 -37.39 43.23 -13.55
N HIS A 159 -37.15 43.53 -12.26
CA HIS A 159 -38.00 44.46 -11.50
C HIS A 159 -37.96 45.88 -12.06
N ALA A 160 -36.77 46.40 -12.37
CA ALA A 160 -36.63 47.74 -12.95
C ALA A 160 -37.37 47.86 -14.29
N GLU A 161 -37.27 46.83 -15.15
CA GLU A 161 -37.99 46.81 -16.42
C GLU A 161 -39.50 46.67 -16.23
N HIS A 162 -39.94 45.86 -15.26
CA HIS A 162 -41.35 45.74 -14.93
C HIS A 162 -41.96 47.06 -14.46
N GLU A 163 -41.28 47.78 -13.55
CA GLU A 163 -41.70 49.12 -13.11
C GLU A 163 -41.75 50.12 -14.27
N ARG A 164 -40.78 50.05 -15.18
CA ARG A 164 -40.75 50.88 -16.41
C ARG A 164 -41.99 50.62 -17.27
N LEU A 165 -42.32 49.35 -17.53
CA LEU A 165 -43.47 48.95 -18.35
C LEU A 165 -44.82 49.31 -17.70
N ILE A 166 -44.94 49.19 -16.37
CA ILE A 166 -46.13 49.65 -15.64
C ILE A 166 -46.29 51.16 -15.84
N THR A 167 -45.24 51.92 -15.59
CA THR A 167 -45.27 53.39 -15.73
C THR A 167 -45.65 53.80 -17.15
N GLU A 168 -45.07 53.16 -18.16
CA GLU A 168 -45.38 53.42 -19.58
C GLU A 168 -46.86 53.11 -19.89
N THR A 169 -47.38 52.01 -19.37
CA THR A 169 -48.79 51.62 -19.53
C THR A 169 -49.74 52.60 -18.84
N GLU A 170 -49.40 53.08 -17.64
CA GLU A 170 -50.20 54.06 -16.89
C GLU A 170 -50.24 55.42 -17.59
N VAL A 171 -49.10 55.89 -18.09
CA VAL A 171 -49.02 57.12 -18.89
C VAL A 171 -49.88 57.01 -20.13
N TYR A 172 -49.81 55.88 -20.86
CA TYR A 172 -50.64 55.65 -22.03
C TYR A 172 -52.13 55.67 -21.69
N ARG A 173 -52.57 54.94 -20.66
CA ARG A 173 -53.98 54.95 -20.22
C ARG A 173 -54.45 56.33 -19.79
N GLY A 174 -53.61 57.06 -19.05
CA GLY A 174 -53.91 58.44 -18.62
C GLY A 174 -54.02 59.41 -19.79
N ALA A 175 -53.17 59.26 -20.82
CA ALA A 175 -53.24 60.05 -22.04
C ALA A 175 -54.52 59.78 -22.84
N VAL A 176 -54.92 58.50 -22.98
CA VAL A 176 -56.17 58.11 -23.65
C VAL A 176 -57.39 58.68 -22.91
N SER A 177 -57.47 58.51 -21.58
CA SER A 177 -58.58 59.07 -20.79
C SER A 177 -58.68 60.59 -20.93
N ARG A 178 -57.55 61.30 -20.88
CA ARG A 178 -57.53 62.77 -21.05
C ARG A 178 -57.92 63.19 -22.47
N ALA A 179 -57.55 62.42 -23.49
CA ALA A 179 -57.96 62.69 -24.87
C ALA A 179 -59.47 62.52 -25.04
N ASP A 180 -60.06 61.46 -24.46
CA ASP A 180 -61.52 61.23 -24.47
C ASP A 180 -62.27 62.36 -23.75
N GLU A 181 -61.78 62.78 -22.58
CA GLU A 181 -62.33 63.92 -21.83
C GLU A 181 -62.28 65.22 -22.63
N LEU A 182 -61.14 65.54 -23.25
CA LEU A 182 -60.97 66.74 -24.07
C LEU A 182 -61.90 66.71 -25.30
N GLY A 183 -62.06 65.53 -25.92
CA GLY A 183 -62.98 65.33 -27.03
C GLY A 183 -64.43 65.57 -26.63
N ALA A 184 -64.86 65.03 -25.49
CA ALA A 184 -66.21 65.26 -24.95
C ALA A 184 -66.46 66.73 -24.60
N GLN A 185 -65.47 67.42 -24.02
CA GLN A 185 -65.53 68.85 -23.73
C GLN A 185 -65.65 69.68 -25.02
N ALA A 186 -64.79 69.41 -26.00
CA ALA A 186 -64.81 70.10 -27.29
C ALA A 186 -66.15 69.91 -28.03
N HIS A 187 -66.73 68.70 -27.99
CA HIS A 187 -68.06 68.45 -28.54
C HIS A 187 -69.15 69.26 -27.83
N THR A 188 -69.09 69.32 -26.50
CA THR A 188 -70.04 70.10 -25.70
C THR A 188 -69.92 71.59 -25.97
N GLU A 189 -68.69 72.13 -26.04
CA GLU A 189 -68.43 73.52 -26.37
C GLU A 189 -68.82 73.88 -27.81
N ALA A 190 -68.57 73.01 -28.77
CA ALA A 190 -69.00 73.19 -30.15
C ALA A 190 -70.53 73.21 -30.26
N ALA A 191 -71.22 72.30 -29.56
CA ALA A 191 -72.68 72.29 -29.49
C ALA A 191 -73.23 73.57 -28.84
N ARG A 192 -72.63 74.03 -27.74
CA ARG A 192 -72.96 75.30 -27.09
C ARG A 192 -72.77 76.48 -28.03
N THR A 193 -71.59 76.59 -28.65
CA THR A 193 -71.27 77.67 -29.60
C THR A 193 -72.24 77.69 -30.77
N ARG A 194 -72.61 76.52 -31.30
CA ARG A 194 -73.59 76.42 -32.39
C ARG A 194 -74.96 76.90 -31.95
N ALA A 195 -75.43 76.48 -30.76
CA ALA A 195 -76.69 76.97 -30.21
C ALA A 195 -76.68 78.49 -29.97
N GLU A 196 -75.58 79.05 -29.46
CA GLU A 196 -75.41 80.50 -29.27
C GLU A 196 -75.45 81.25 -30.62
N VAL A 197 -74.79 80.73 -31.66
CA VAL A 197 -74.83 81.29 -33.02
C VAL A 197 -76.23 81.19 -33.63
N ASP A 198 -76.88 80.04 -33.54
CA ASP A 198 -78.23 79.82 -34.06
C ASP A 198 -79.22 80.79 -33.38
N GLN A 199 -79.13 80.94 -32.05
CA GLN A 199 -79.94 81.91 -31.30
C GLN A 199 -79.64 83.35 -31.69
N TYR A 200 -78.37 83.70 -31.92
CA TYR A 200 -78.00 85.03 -32.39
C TYR A 200 -78.55 85.32 -33.79
N VAL A 201 -78.43 84.37 -34.72
CA VAL A 201 -78.97 84.50 -36.09
C VAL A 201 -80.49 84.64 -36.06
N ASP A 202 -81.19 83.81 -35.28
CA ASP A 202 -82.65 83.88 -35.13
C ASP A 202 -83.10 85.24 -34.60
N SER A 203 -82.45 85.74 -33.53
CA SER A 203 -82.71 87.08 -33.00
C SER A 203 -82.47 88.17 -34.05
N ARG A 204 -81.39 88.09 -34.84
CA ARG A 204 -81.10 89.08 -35.89
C ARG A 204 -82.09 89.01 -37.06
N LEU A 205 -82.55 87.83 -37.42
CA LEU A 205 -83.59 87.66 -38.45
C LEU A 205 -84.93 88.19 -37.97
N ALA A 206 -85.32 87.96 -36.72
CA ALA A 206 -86.53 88.52 -36.12
C ALA A 206 -86.49 90.06 -36.08
N ASP A 207 -85.35 90.64 -35.68
CA ASP A 207 -85.13 92.10 -35.73
C ASP A 207 -85.30 92.64 -37.18
N PHE A 208 -84.74 91.92 -38.16
CA PHE A 208 -84.83 92.29 -39.57
C PHE A 208 -86.25 92.15 -40.13
N GLU A 209 -86.96 91.07 -39.78
CA GLU A 209 -88.38 90.85 -40.12
C GLU A 209 -89.24 91.98 -39.57
N SER A 210 -89.11 92.33 -38.30
CA SER A 210 -89.83 93.46 -37.69
C SER A 210 -89.53 94.78 -38.41
N THR A 211 -88.29 94.99 -38.85
CA THR A 211 -87.90 96.16 -39.64
C THR A 211 -88.58 96.18 -41.01
N LEU A 212 -88.61 95.04 -41.71
CA LEU A 212 -89.28 94.91 -43.01
C LEU A 212 -90.80 95.08 -42.90
N GLU A 213 -91.44 94.51 -41.88
CA GLU A 213 -92.88 94.71 -41.62
C GLU A 213 -93.21 96.19 -41.41
N HIS A 214 -92.40 96.90 -40.62
CA HIS A 214 -92.57 98.35 -40.45
C HIS A 214 -92.42 99.12 -41.76
N MET A 215 -91.46 98.74 -42.61
CA MET A 215 -91.31 99.34 -43.95
C MET A 215 -92.52 99.02 -44.84
N LEU A 216 -93.02 97.78 -44.82
CA LEU A 216 -94.14 97.32 -45.65
C LEU A 216 -95.44 98.00 -45.22
N LEU A 217 -95.71 98.12 -43.92
CA LEU A 217 -96.80 98.92 -43.35
C LEU A 217 -96.68 100.40 -43.74
N SER A 218 -95.47 100.95 -43.74
CA SER A 218 -95.24 102.33 -44.18
C SER A 218 -95.55 102.51 -45.68
N VAL A 219 -95.21 101.52 -46.51
CA VAL A 219 -95.53 101.51 -47.95
C VAL A 219 -97.01 101.28 -48.21
N GLU A 220 -97.67 100.37 -47.49
CA GLU A 220 -99.11 100.16 -47.58
C GLU A 220 -99.87 101.41 -47.16
N LYS A 221 -99.46 102.05 -46.06
CA LYS A 221 -100.02 103.33 -45.60
C LYS A 221 -99.83 104.42 -46.65
N ALA A 222 -98.66 104.51 -47.27
CA ALA A 222 -98.41 105.41 -48.40
C ALA A 222 -99.32 105.10 -49.61
N ARG A 223 -99.56 103.81 -49.90
CA ARG A 223 -100.48 103.34 -50.96
C ARG A 223 -101.95 103.62 -50.64
N THR A 224 -102.38 103.54 -49.38
CA THR A 224 -103.75 103.88 -48.98
C THR A 224 -103.96 105.39 -49.03
N THR A 225 -102.97 106.21 -48.63
CA THR A 225 -103.04 107.68 -48.87
C THR A 225 -103.05 108.08 -50.34
N LEU A 226 -102.54 107.23 -51.26
CA LEU A 226 -102.66 107.43 -52.72
C LEU A 226 -103.98 106.89 -53.31
N ARG A 227 -104.79 106.17 -52.51
CA ARG A 227 -106.08 105.57 -52.92
C ARG A 227 -107.30 106.22 -52.28
N GLU A 228 -107.12 107.17 -51.37
CA GLU A 228 -108.18 108.11 -50.98
C GLU A 228 -108.21 109.26 -52.02
N PRO A 229 -109.41 109.65 -52.50
CA PRO A 229 -109.60 110.54 -53.67
C PRO A 229 -109.14 111.98 -53.48
#